data_AF-A0A150PSF2-F1
#
_entry.id   AF-A0A150PSF2-F1
#
_cell.length_a   1.000
_cell.length_b   1.000
_cell.length_c   1.000
_cell.angle_alpha   90.00
_cell.angle_beta   90.00
_cell.angle_gamma   90.00
#
_symmetry.space_group_name_H-M   'P 1'
#
loop_
_entity.id
_entity.type
_entity.pdbx_description
1 polymer ?
#
loop_
_entity_poly.entity_id
_entity_poly.type
_entity_poly.pdbx_seq_one_letter_code
_entity_poly.pdbx_strand_id
1 'polypeptide(L)'
;MSREAKATRYDRAFDRARQRGEGVFIPFLMLGDPDLATSARLLRAAVEGGADAIEVGIPFSDPIADGPTIQAAAVRALEAGVRPADCLELLGRFRAEAPEVPVGILTYANLVKHRDLQGFYASAAAAGVDSVLVADVPVREADPYVAAARAAGVAPVLIAPLNASEATLKMLAERCAAYTYCVTRKGVTGADEELHLGHGALFETLRRFGAPPAILGFGISKPEHVRAALAAGAFGVVSGSAVVQ
;
A
#
# COMPACT_ATOMS: atom_id res chain seq x y z
N MET A 1 4.25 -32.26 -7.00
CA MET A 1 4.18 -32.12 -5.53
C MET A 1 4.03 -30.64 -5.23
N SER A 2 2.81 -30.20 -4.92
CA SER A 2 2.51 -28.80 -4.58
C SER A 2 3.23 -28.46 -3.28
N ARG A 3 4.18 -27.52 -3.33
CA ARG A 3 4.74 -26.91 -2.12
C ARG A 3 3.60 -26.09 -1.55
N GLU A 4 3.03 -26.51 -0.43
CA GLU A 4 2.06 -25.72 0.32
C GLU A 4 2.68 -24.33 0.52
N ALA A 5 2.14 -23.30 -0.12
CA ALA A 5 2.69 -21.96 -0.03
C ALA A 5 2.51 -21.51 1.42
N LYS A 6 3.62 -21.28 2.12
CA LYS A 6 3.59 -20.80 3.51
C LYS A 6 2.82 -19.48 3.54
N ALA A 7 1.82 -19.38 4.41
CA ALA A 7 1.01 -18.18 4.57
C ALA A 7 1.88 -16.92 4.76
N THR A 8 1.56 -15.85 4.06
CA THR A 8 2.25 -14.55 4.15
C THR A 8 1.80 -13.78 5.40
N ARG A 9 2.45 -12.66 5.71
CA ARG A 9 2.01 -11.77 6.81
C ARG A 9 0.63 -11.19 6.53
N TYR A 10 0.37 -10.78 5.28
CA TYR A 10 -0.95 -10.30 4.85
C TYR A 10 -2.02 -11.37 5.05
N ASP A 11 -1.77 -12.62 4.65
CA ASP A 11 -2.73 -13.71 4.85
C ASP A 11 -3.09 -13.85 6.33
N ARG A 12 -2.09 -13.88 7.22
CA ARG A 12 -2.32 -13.98 8.67
C ARG A 12 -3.08 -12.77 9.23
N ALA A 13 -2.74 -11.55 8.81
CA ALA A 13 -3.43 -10.34 9.27
C ALA A 13 -4.88 -10.32 8.80
N PHE A 14 -5.12 -10.65 7.53
CA PHE A 14 -6.45 -10.62 6.93
C PHE A 14 -7.32 -11.75 7.48
N ASP A 15 -6.76 -12.92 7.77
CA ASP A 15 -7.49 -14.00 8.42
C ASP A 15 -7.89 -13.65 9.86
N ARG A 16 -7.02 -12.95 10.61
CA ARG A 16 -7.40 -12.41 11.93
C ARG A 16 -8.57 -11.44 11.85
N ALA A 17 -8.57 -10.52 10.88
CA ALA A 17 -9.69 -9.58 10.70
C ALA A 17 -10.99 -10.33 10.34
N ARG A 18 -10.92 -11.33 9.43
CA ARG A 18 -12.07 -12.19 9.09
C ARG A 18 -12.63 -12.93 10.29
N GLN A 19 -11.77 -13.49 11.15
CA GLN A 19 -12.20 -14.20 12.36
C GLN A 19 -12.93 -13.29 13.35
N ARG A 20 -12.64 -11.98 13.34
CA ARG A 20 -13.36 -10.96 14.13
C ARG A 20 -14.62 -10.44 13.43
N GLY A 21 -14.86 -10.80 12.17
CA GLY A 21 -15.93 -10.23 11.36
C GLY A 21 -15.68 -8.77 10.99
N GLU A 22 -14.42 -8.35 10.95
CA GLU A 22 -13.98 -6.98 10.71
C GLU A 22 -13.29 -6.85 9.34
N GLY A 23 -13.28 -5.62 8.82
CA GLY A 23 -12.38 -5.25 7.73
C GLY A 23 -11.03 -4.79 8.27
N VAL A 24 -10.06 -4.58 7.37
CA VAL A 24 -8.72 -4.13 7.77
C VAL A 24 -8.54 -2.62 7.66
N PHE A 25 -7.77 -2.05 8.59
CA PHE A 25 -7.34 -0.65 8.54
C PHE A 25 -5.83 -0.56 8.33
N ILE A 26 -5.43 0.18 7.30
CA ILE A 26 -4.03 0.35 6.89
C ILE A 26 -3.68 1.86 6.89
N PRO A 27 -3.02 2.40 7.92
CA PRO A 27 -2.51 3.76 7.86
C PRO A 27 -1.35 3.86 6.85
N PHE A 28 -1.30 4.97 6.13
CA PHE A 28 -0.14 5.37 5.34
C PHE A 28 0.71 6.38 6.13
N LEU A 29 2.03 6.18 6.14
CA LEU A 29 3.00 7.09 6.74
C LEU A 29 4.12 7.43 5.74
N MET A 30 4.57 8.68 5.70
CA MET A 30 5.79 9.04 4.95
C MET A 30 7.02 8.71 5.80
N LEU A 31 7.95 7.91 5.27
CA LEU A 31 9.16 7.56 6.01
C LEU A 31 10.08 8.76 6.15
N GLY A 32 10.53 8.98 7.39
CA GLY A 32 11.38 10.11 7.73
C GLY A 32 10.67 11.45 7.83
N ASP A 33 9.33 11.49 7.83
CA ASP A 33 8.56 12.68 8.13
C ASP A 33 8.23 12.78 9.65
N PRO A 34 8.53 13.90 10.33
CA PRO A 34 9.41 14.99 9.90
C PRO A 34 10.91 14.66 10.05
N ASP A 35 11.24 13.56 10.73
CA ASP A 35 12.60 13.02 10.87
C ASP A 35 12.55 11.50 11.12
N LEU A 36 13.67 10.80 10.98
CA LEU A 36 13.74 9.33 11.14
C LEU A 36 13.36 8.86 12.55
N ALA A 37 13.71 9.61 13.60
CA ALA A 37 13.42 9.21 14.97
C ALA A 37 11.92 9.34 15.27
N THR A 38 11.29 10.40 14.78
CA THR A 38 9.84 10.60 14.87
C THR A 38 9.09 9.59 14.01
N SER A 39 9.53 9.36 12.77
CA SER A 39 8.96 8.33 11.89
C SER A 39 8.99 6.94 12.52
N ALA A 40 10.08 6.56 13.21
CA ALA A 40 10.15 5.31 13.97
C ALA A 40 9.09 5.22 15.09
N ARG A 41 8.87 6.32 15.83
CA ARG A 41 7.81 6.37 16.85
C ARG A 41 6.42 6.24 16.23
N LEU A 42 6.18 6.88 15.08
CA LEU A 42 4.90 6.80 14.36
C LEU A 42 4.60 5.39 13.86
N LEU A 43 5.60 4.65 13.37
CA LEU A 43 5.43 3.25 12.99
C LEU A 43 4.96 2.38 14.17
N ARG A 44 5.55 2.58 15.36
CA ARG A 44 5.12 1.89 16.59
C ARG A 44 3.71 2.30 17.01
N ALA A 45 3.44 3.61 17.00
CA ALA A 45 2.13 4.15 17.36
C ALA A 45 1.02 3.63 16.44
N ALA A 46 1.29 3.41 15.15
CA ALA A 46 0.35 2.79 14.23
C ALA A 46 -0.02 1.35 14.64
N VAL A 47 0.98 0.55 15.06
CA VAL A 47 0.75 -0.82 15.55
C VAL A 47 -0.02 -0.79 16.87
N GLU A 48 0.40 0.04 17.83
CA GLU A 48 -0.27 0.21 19.13
C GLU A 48 -1.71 0.71 18.98
N GLY A 49 -1.97 1.54 17.97
CA GLY A 49 -3.28 2.04 17.59
C GLY A 49 -4.17 1.01 16.88
N GLY A 50 -3.68 -0.22 16.65
CA GLY A 50 -4.47 -1.32 16.10
C GLY A 50 -4.44 -1.46 14.58
N ALA A 51 -3.44 -0.91 13.89
CA ALA A 51 -3.29 -1.13 12.45
C ALA A 51 -3.10 -2.62 12.11
N ASP A 52 -3.87 -3.14 11.15
CA ASP A 52 -3.74 -4.54 10.70
C ASP A 52 -2.54 -4.73 9.75
N ALA A 53 -2.14 -3.66 9.06
CA ALA A 53 -0.95 -3.55 8.22
C ALA A 53 -0.51 -2.08 8.16
N ILE A 54 0.68 -1.80 7.64
CA ILE A 54 1.17 -0.43 7.44
C ILE A 54 1.55 -0.23 5.97
N GLU A 55 1.11 0.88 5.38
CA GLU A 55 1.62 1.36 4.11
C GLU A 55 2.61 2.51 4.37
N VAL A 56 3.73 2.53 3.65
CA VAL A 56 4.77 3.53 3.85
C VAL A 56 5.22 4.15 2.53
N GLY A 57 5.41 5.47 2.51
CA GLY A 57 6.00 6.19 1.39
C GLY A 57 7.51 6.31 1.53
N ILE A 58 8.24 6.13 0.42
CA ILE A 58 9.63 6.63 0.31
C ILE A 58 9.54 8.06 -0.25
N PRO A 59 10.13 9.08 0.43
CA PRO A 59 10.03 10.46 -0.01
C PRO A 59 10.64 10.64 -1.41
N PHE A 60 9.89 11.32 -2.27
CA PHE A 60 10.23 11.56 -3.67
C PHE A 60 10.01 13.03 -4.02
N SER A 61 10.85 13.58 -4.92
CA SER A 61 10.79 14.99 -5.32
C SER A 61 9.58 15.32 -6.19
N ASP A 62 9.09 14.35 -6.97
CA ASP A 62 8.05 14.55 -7.98
C ASP A 62 6.86 13.58 -7.79
N PRO A 63 6.19 13.58 -6.62
CA PRO A 63 5.17 12.58 -6.29
C PRO A 63 3.82 12.90 -6.98
N ILE A 64 3.72 12.61 -8.28
CA ILE A 64 2.61 13.01 -9.15
C ILE A 64 1.24 12.42 -8.77
N ALA A 65 1.19 11.32 -8.01
CA ALA A 65 -0.04 10.65 -7.62
C ALA A 65 -0.58 11.16 -6.28
N ASP A 66 0.26 11.85 -5.52
CA ASP A 66 -0.03 12.35 -4.19
C ASP A 66 -0.62 13.76 -4.23
N GLY A 67 -1.49 14.06 -3.29
CA GLY A 67 -2.04 15.39 -3.06
C GLY A 67 -1.25 16.19 -2.03
N PRO A 68 -1.65 17.45 -1.76
CA PRO A 68 -0.83 18.44 -1.06
C PRO A 68 -0.32 18.00 0.31
N THR A 69 -1.11 17.26 1.09
CA THR A 69 -0.71 16.76 2.41
C THR A 69 0.48 15.80 2.33
N ILE A 70 0.41 14.82 1.43
CA ILE A 70 1.46 13.80 1.27
C ILE A 70 2.68 14.40 0.56
N GLN A 71 2.47 15.34 -0.37
CA GLN A 71 3.54 16.14 -0.96
C GLN A 71 4.32 16.91 0.12
N ALA A 72 3.62 17.59 1.05
CA ALA A 72 4.26 18.33 2.14
C ALA A 72 5.06 17.40 3.08
N ALA A 73 4.55 16.21 3.37
CA ALA A 73 5.26 15.20 4.14
C ALA A 73 6.55 14.72 3.44
N ALA A 74 6.49 14.48 2.13
CA ALA A 74 7.67 14.14 1.33
C ALA A 74 8.72 15.27 1.39
N VAL A 75 8.29 16.54 1.25
CA VAL A 75 9.19 17.70 1.36
C VAL A 75 9.88 17.76 2.72
N ARG A 76 9.14 17.63 3.83
CA ARG A 76 9.73 17.65 5.18
C ARG A 76 10.78 16.54 5.36
N ALA A 77 10.48 15.33 4.90
CA ALA A 77 11.43 14.21 4.96
C ALA A 77 12.69 14.47 4.10
N LEU A 78 12.53 15.04 2.89
CA LEU A 78 13.67 15.38 2.02
C LEU A 78 14.53 16.50 2.62
N GLU A 79 13.92 17.52 3.21
CA GLU A 79 14.60 18.63 3.92
C GLU A 79 15.35 18.13 5.16
N ALA A 80 14.83 17.11 5.83
CA ALA A 80 15.54 16.40 6.92
C ALA A 80 16.70 15.52 6.42
N GLY A 81 16.97 15.48 5.11
CA GLY A 81 18.09 14.76 4.53
C GLY A 81 17.83 13.26 4.31
N VAL A 82 16.59 12.80 4.44
CA VAL A 82 16.23 11.38 4.31
C VAL A 82 16.49 10.89 2.89
N ARG A 83 17.04 9.67 2.76
CA ARG A 83 17.27 8.97 1.50
C ARG A 83 16.57 7.61 1.51
N PRO A 84 16.32 7.00 0.33
CA PRO A 84 15.73 5.66 0.26
C PRO A 84 16.47 4.59 1.06
N ALA A 85 17.79 4.69 1.21
CA ALA A 85 18.57 3.77 2.03
C ALA A 85 18.20 3.88 3.53
N ASP A 86 18.02 5.10 4.04
CA ASP A 86 17.63 5.34 5.44
C ASP A 86 16.22 4.80 5.72
N CYS A 87 15.31 4.96 4.74
CA CYS A 87 13.97 4.38 4.79
C CYS A 87 14.01 2.85 4.95
N LEU A 88 14.81 2.17 4.13
CA LEU A 88 14.95 0.71 4.17
C LEU A 88 15.63 0.24 5.47
N GLU A 89 16.61 0.98 5.98
CA GLU A 89 17.22 0.69 7.28
C GLU A 89 16.20 0.83 8.43
N LEU A 90 15.41 1.90 8.42
CA LEU A 90 14.34 2.12 9.38
C LEU A 90 13.32 0.96 9.35
N LEU A 91 12.92 0.52 8.16
CA LEU A 91 12.02 -0.62 8.00
C LEU A 91 12.63 -1.93 8.51
N GLY A 92 13.93 -2.17 8.28
CA GLY A 92 14.63 -3.33 8.83
C GLY A 92 14.64 -3.35 10.36
N ARG A 93 14.88 -2.20 11.00
CA ARG A 93 14.79 -2.07 12.47
C ARG A 93 13.36 -2.29 12.96
N PHE A 94 12.37 -1.67 12.31
CA PHE A 94 10.96 -1.85 12.63
C PHE A 94 10.51 -3.30 12.50
N ARG A 95 10.95 -4.01 11.45
CA ARG A 95 10.65 -5.44 11.26
C ARG A 95 11.16 -6.30 12.43
N ALA A 96 12.31 -5.99 13.00
CA ALA A 96 12.84 -6.71 14.14
C ALA A 96 11.96 -6.54 15.40
N GLU A 97 11.32 -5.38 15.55
CA GLU A 97 10.42 -5.06 16.66
C GLU A 97 8.98 -5.59 16.42
N ALA A 98 8.51 -5.58 15.18
CA ALA A 98 7.16 -5.97 14.77
C ALA A 98 7.19 -7.08 13.70
N PRO A 99 7.56 -8.33 14.05
CA PRO A 99 7.85 -9.39 13.07
C PRO A 99 6.65 -9.88 12.27
N GLU A 100 5.42 -9.65 12.75
CA GLU A 100 4.18 -10.15 12.15
C GLU A 100 3.34 -9.09 11.44
N VAL A 101 3.69 -7.80 11.57
CA VAL A 101 2.94 -6.70 10.94
C VAL A 101 3.26 -6.63 9.44
N PRO A 102 2.28 -6.73 8.53
CA PRO A 102 2.53 -6.55 7.11
C PRO A 102 2.96 -5.11 6.81
N VAL A 103 4.01 -4.94 6.00
CA VAL A 103 4.51 -3.63 5.56
C VAL A 103 4.56 -3.55 4.05
N GLY A 104 3.84 -2.58 3.48
CA GLY A 104 3.83 -2.29 2.04
C GLY A 104 4.49 -0.94 1.74
N ILE A 105 5.34 -0.89 0.72
CA ILE A 105 5.90 0.37 0.21
C ILE A 105 5.02 0.91 -0.93
N LEU A 106 4.61 2.17 -0.83
CA LEU A 106 4.16 2.97 -1.96
C LEU A 106 5.34 3.81 -2.47
N THR A 107 5.64 3.71 -3.76
CA THR A 107 6.76 4.43 -4.38
C THR A 107 6.48 4.76 -5.85
N TYR A 108 7.48 5.34 -6.52
CA TYR A 108 7.43 5.78 -7.91
C TYR A 108 8.51 5.08 -8.74
N ALA A 109 8.22 4.86 -10.02
CA ALA A 109 9.05 4.08 -10.94
C ALA A 109 10.50 4.57 -11.00
N ASN A 110 10.71 5.89 -10.90
CA ASN A 110 12.04 6.49 -10.95
C ASN A 110 12.91 6.04 -9.76
N LEU A 111 12.35 5.98 -8.54
CA LEU A 111 13.08 5.51 -7.36
C LEU A 111 13.47 4.04 -7.48
N VAL A 112 12.57 3.22 -8.03
CA VAL A 112 12.83 1.79 -8.27
C VAL A 112 13.92 1.62 -9.32
N LYS A 113 13.84 2.34 -10.45
CA LYS A 113 14.77 2.22 -11.58
C LYS A 113 16.14 2.80 -11.30
N HIS A 114 16.26 3.85 -10.49
CA HIS A 114 17.54 4.50 -10.18
C HIS A 114 18.55 3.52 -9.53
N ARG A 115 18.07 2.61 -8.68
CA ARG A 115 18.90 1.58 -8.03
C ARG A 115 18.89 0.26 -8.78
N ASP A 116 18.44 0.29 -10.03
CA ASP A 116 17.98 -0.86 -10.80
C ASP A 116 16.81 -1.64 -10.17
N LEU A 117 16.00 -2.24 -11.04
CA LEU A 117 14.76 -2.88 -10.64
C LEU A 117 14.98 -4.02 -9.63
N GLN A 118 15.99 -4.86 -9.87
CA GLN A 118 16.24 -6.05 -9.05
C GLN A 118 16.85 -5.67 -7.70
N GLY A 119 17.79 -4.73 -7.70
CA GLY A 119 18.45 -4.19 -6.52
C GLY A 119 17.47 -3.51 -5.56
N PHE A 120 16.48 -2.79 -6.09
CA PHE A 120 15.41 -2.23 -5.26
C PHE A 120 14.62 -3.32 -4.53
N TYR A 121 14.07 -4.30 -5.26
CA TYR A 121 13.24 -5.35 -4.66
C TYR A 121 14.04 -6.26 -3.71
N ALA A 122 15.30 -6.57 -4.03
CA ALA A 122 16.19 -7.30 -3.13
C ALA A 122 16.44 -6.53 -1.82
N SER A 123 16.64 -5.21 -1.90
CA SER A 123 16.83 -4.37 -0.71
C SER A 123 15.54 -4.26 0.12
N ALA A 124 14.37 -4.14 -0.53
CA ALA A 124 13.08 -4.15 0.15
C ALA A 124 12.83 -5.47 0.88
N ALA A 125 13.08 -6.61 0.22
CA ALA A 125 12.98 -7.93 0.83
C ALA A 125 13.92 -8.08 2.03
N ALA A 126 15.18 -7.61 1.91
CA ALA A 126 16.15 -7.65 3.01
C ALA A 126 15.72 -6.78 4.21
N ALA A 127 15.02 -5.67 3.97
CA ALA A 127 14.40 -4.85 5.01
C ALA A 127 13.12 -5.46 5.61
N GLY A 128 12.65 -6.60 5.09
CA GLY A 128 11.47 -7.30 5.57
C GLY A 128 10.14 -6.71 5.07
N VAL A 129 10.16 -5.99 3.95
CA VAL A 129 8.98 -5.48 3.25
C VAL A 129 8.19 -6.63 2.65
N ASP A 130 6.86 -6.60 2.77
CA ASP A 130 5.98 -7.65 2.28
C ASP A 130 5.39 -7.33 0.90
N SER A 131 5.15 -6.05 0.59
CA SER A 131 4.59 -5.64 -0.70
C SER A 131 5.14 -4.31 -1.20
N VAL A 132 5.01 -4.09 -2.51
CA VAL A 132 5.34 -2.80 -3.16
C VAL A 132 4.24 -2.46 -4.16
N LEU A 133 3.75 -1.22 -4.07
CA LEU A 133 2.94 -0.54 -5.07
C LEU A 133 3.80 0.55 -5.73
N VAL A 134 3.87 0.54 -7.06
CA VAL A 134 4.54 1.59 -7.84
C VAL A 134 3.46 2.44 -8.52
N ALA A 135 3.21 3.63 -7.98
CA ALA A 135 1.99 4.41 -8.22
C ALA A 135 1.80 4.85 -9.68
N ASP A 136 2.91 5.10 -10.37
CA ASP A 136 2.97 5.57 -11.76
C ASP A 136 3.15 4.43 -12.78
N VAL A 137 3.05 3.16 -12.37
CA VAL A 137 3.15 1.99 -13.25
C VAL A 137 1.77 1.35 -13.44
N PRO A 138 1.12 1.51 -14.60
CA PRO A 138 -0.15 0.87 -14.88
C PRO A 138 0.01 -0.65 -15.10
N VAL A 139 -1.05 -1.43 -14.86
CA VAL A 139 -1.02 -2.91 -15.00
C VAL A 139 -0.46 -3.42 -16.33
N ARG A 140 -0.71 -2.69 -17.43
CA ARG A 140 -0.19 -3.01 -18.77
C ARG A 140 1.34 -2.94 -18.90
N GLU A 141 2.00 -2.19 -18.01
CA GLU A 141 3.44 -1.97 -17.98
C GLU A 141 4.08 -2.61 -16.73
N ALA A 142 3.30 -3.36 -15.95
CA ALA A 142 3.71 -3.88 -14.64
C ALA A 142 4.57 -5.14 -14.72
N ASP A 143 4.61 -5.84 -15.86
CA ASP A 143 5.27 -7.16 -15.98
C ASP A 143 6.73 -7.18 -15.47
N PRO A 144 7.60 -6.20 -15.81
CA PRO A 144 8.96 -6.17 -15.27
C PRO A 144 8.99 -6.05 -13.73
N TYR A 145 8.13 -5.18 -13.17
CA TYR A 145 8.03 -4.93 -11.73
C TYR A 145 7.48 -6.15 -10.99
N VAL A 146 6.43 -6.77 -11.53
CA VAL A 146 5.83 -8.01 -11.03
C VAL A 146 6.86 -9.13 -11.01
N ALA A 147 7.65 -9.28 -12.08
CA ALA A 147 8.70 -10.29 -12.16
C ALA A 147 9.80 -10.07 -11.11
N ALA A 148 10.29 -8.83 -10.95
CA ALA A 148 11.31 -8.49 -9.96
C ALA A 148 10.80 -8.64 -8.51
N ALA A 149 9.57 -8.21 -8.23
CA ALA A 149 8.93 -8.38 -6.93
C ALA A 149 8.83 -9.86 -6.56
N ARG A 150 8.29 -10.69 -7.45
CA ARG A 150 8.15 -12.14 -7.24
C ARG A 150 9.50 -12.83 -7.05
N ALA A 151 10.52 -12.44 -7.83
CA ALA A 151 11.87 -12.99 -7.70
C ALA A 151 12.50 -12.70 -6.33
N ALA A 152 12.20 -11.54 -5.75
CA ALA A 152 12.66 -11.15 -4.41
C ALA A 152 11.75 -11.66 -3.27
N GLY A 153 10.62 -12.29 -3.57
CA GLY A 153 9.64 -12.70 -2.55
C GLY A 153 8.79 -11.56 -1.99
N VAL A 154 8.66 -10.45 -2.73
CA VAL A 154 7.83 -9.29 -2.40
C VAL A 154 6.54 -9.34 -3.22
N ALA A 155 5.40 -9.06 -2.61
CA ALA A 155 4.10 -9.05 -3.29
C ALA A 155 3.92 -7.79 -4.14
N PRO A 156 3.67 -7.91 -5.46
CA PRO A 156 3.29 -6.75 -6.27
C PRO A 156 1.84 -6.35 -5.98
N VAL A 157 1.63 -5.12 -5.51
CA VAL A 157 0.29 -4.54 -5.31
C VAL A 157 0.00 -3.57 -6.45
N LEU A 158 -1.17 -3.71 -7.07
CA LEU A 158 -1.57 -2.97 -8.26
C LEU A 158 -2.82 -2.14 -8.01
N ILE A 159 -2.90 -1.00 -8.69
CA ILE A 159 -4.05 -0.09 -8.61
C ILE A 159 -5.16 -0.57 -9.55
N ALA A 160 -6.38 -0.68 -9.01
CA ALA A 160 -7.63 -0.87 -9.74
C ALA A 160 -8.43 0.45 -9.76
N PRO A 161 -8.40 1.21 -10.88
CA PRO A 161 -9.26 2.38 -11.06
C PRO A 161 -10.74 1.99 -11.07
N LEU A 162 -11.61 2.86 -10.54
CA LEU A 162 -13.06 2.64 -10.51
C LEU A 162 -13.66 2.34 -11.90
N ASN A 163 -13.12 2.95 -12.95
CA ASN A 163 -13.60 2.82 -14.33
C ASN A 163 -12.75 1.84 -15.18
N ALA A 164 -11.98 0.96 -14.55
CA ALA A 164 -11.19 -0.05 -15.26
C ALA A 164 -12.09 -1.02 -16.05
N SER A 165 -11.69 -1.36 -17.27
CA SER A 165 -12.38 -2.38 -18.06
C SER A 165 -12.23 -3.77 -17.44
N GLU A 166 -13.16 -4.68 -17.71
CA GLU A 166 -13.04 -6.08 -17.25
C GLU A 166 -11.73 -6.73 -17.69
N ALA A 167 -11.26 -6.44 -18.91
CA ALA A 167 -9.97 -6.94 -19.41
C ALA A 167 -8.80 -6.44 -18.54
N THR A 168 -8.84 -5.17 -18.12
CA THR A 168 -7.85 -4.59 -17.20
C THR A 168 -7.91 -5.27 -15.83
N LEU A 169 -9.12 -5.49 -15.30
CA LEU A 169 -9.32 -6.12 -14.00
C LEU A 169 -8.90 -7.59 -13.99
N LYS A 170 -9.13 -8.32 -15.08
CA LYS A 170 -8.64 -9.69 -15.26
C LYS A 170 -7.11 -9.74 -15.29
N MET A 171 -6.49 -8.87 -16.08
CA MET A 171 -5.02 -8.76 -16.11
C MET A 171 -4.44 -8.41 -14.73
N LEU A 172 -5.12 -7.54 -13.98
CA LEU A 172 -4.74 -7.16 -12.62
C LEU A 172 -4.81 -8.37 -11.69
N ALA A 173 -5.91 -9.12 -11.71
CA ALA A 173 -6.11 -10.30 -10.86
C ALA A 173 -4.99 -11.36 -11.02
N GLU A 174 -4.49 -11.54 -12.25
CA GLU A 174 -3.40 -12.49 -12.55
C GLU A 174 -2.01 -12.04 -12.06
N ARG A 175 -1.82 -10.72 -11.90
CA ARG A 175 -0.52 -10.10 -11.60
C ARG A 175 -0.37 -9.69 -10.14
N CYS A 176 -1.44 -9.18 -9.55
CA CYS A 176 -1.50 -8.63 -8.20
C CYS A 176 -1.37 -9.73 -7.14
N ALA A 177 -0.79 -9.38 -6.00
CA ALA A 177 -0.71 -10.21 -4.80
C ALA A 177 -0.93 -9.35 -3.54
N ALA A 178 -1.05 -9.99 -2.38
CA ALA A 178 -1.40 -9.38 -1.08
C ALA A 178 -2.80 -8.75 -1.04
N TYR A 179 -3.01 -7.64 -1.74
CA TYR A 179 -4.29 -6.95 -1.85
C TYR A 179 -4.38 -6.15 -3.15
N THR A 180 -5.60 -5.84 -3.58
CA THR A 180 -5.87 -4.97 -4.73
C THR A 180 -6.11 -3.55 -4.23
N TYR A 181 -5.34 -2.57 -4.71
CA TYR A 181 -5.49 -1.17 -4.29
C TYR A 181 -6.57 -0.48 -5.13
N CYS A 182 -7.77 -0.30 -4.60
CA CYS A 182 -8.88 0.34 -5.31
C CYS A 182 -8.90 1.85 -5.03
N VAL A 183 -9.11 2.67 -6.05
CA VAL A 183 -9.16 4.15 -5.88
C VAL A 183 -10.53 4.73 -6.21
N THR A 184 -10.91 5.79 -5.49
CA THR A 184 -12.22 6.46 -5.57
C THR A 184 -12.33 7.53 -6.65
N ARG A 185 -11.21 8.05 -7.19
CA ARG A 185 -11.20 9.20 -8.10
C ARG A 185 -10.29 9.06 -9.32
N LYS A 186 -10.60 9.90 -10.33
CA LYS A 186 -9.63 10.48 -11.27
C LYS A 186 -8.90 11.62 -10.54
N GLY A 187 -7.69 11.38 -10.04
CA GLY A 187 -6.73 12.43 -9.65
C GLY A 187 -6.66 12.78 -8.15
N VAL A 188 -5.44 12.69 -7.62
CA VAL A 188 -4.81 13.16 -6.37
C VAL A 188 -5.57 13.02 -5.03
N THR A 189 -4.84 12.64 -3.98
CA THR A 189 -5.36 12.45 -2.61
C THR A 189 -5.85 13.76 -1.96
N GLY A 190 -7.08 13.79 -1.44
CA GLY A 190 -7.66 14.92 -0.69
C GLY A 190 -8.75 14.45 0.29
N ALA A 191 -8.93 15.16 1.42
CA ALA A 191 -9.73 14.71 2.56
C ALA A 191 -11.20 15.22 2.61
N ASP A 192 -11.64 16.03 1.64
CA ASP A 192 -12.79 16.95 1.80
C ASP A 192 -13.96 16.81 0.80
N GLU A 193 -14.33 15.63 0.28
CA GLU A 193 -15.61 15.51 -0.46
C GLU A 193 -16.41 14.26 -0.12
N GLU A 194 -17.72 14.34 -0.35
CA GLU A 194 -18.67 13.23 -0.19
C GLU A 194 -18.20 11.99 -0.98
N LEU A 195 -18.05 10.88 -0.25
CA LEU A 195 -17.57 9.62 -0.80
C LEU A 195 -18.70 8.95 -1.60
N HIS A 196 -18.82 9.24 -2.90
CA HIS A 196 -19.73 8.50 -3.79
C HIS A 196 -19.15 7.11 -4.11
N LEU A 197 -19.51 6.11 -3.31
CA LEU A 197 -19.06 4.72 -3.47
C LEU A 197 -19.85 3.97 -4.55
N GLY A 198 -19.51 4.21 -5.82
CA GLY A 198 -19.96 3.40 -6.96
C GLY A 198 -19.19 2.07 -7.12
N HIS A 199 -18.44 1.63 -6.10
CA HIS A 199 -17.43 0.58 -6.22
C HIS A 199 -17.95 -0.86 -6.10
N GLY A 200 -19.23 -1.07 -5.76
CA GLY A 200 -19.78 -2.41 -5.58
C GLY A 200 -19.55 -3.33 -6.79
N ALA A 201 -19.82 -2.82 -8.00
CA ALA A 201 -19.59 -3.54 -9.25
C ALA A 201 -18.09 -3.84 -9.51
N LEU A 202 -17.19 -2.91 -9.13
CA LEU A 202 -15.75 -3.13 -9.21
C LEU A 202 -15.33 -4.29 -8.30
N PHE A 203 -15.78 -4.29 -7.04
CA PHE A 203 -15.40 -5.31 -6.06
C PHE A 203 -15.99 -6.69 -6.42
N GLU A 204 -17.20 -6.74 -6.97
CA GLU A 204 -17.78 -7.97 -7.52
C GLU A 204 -16.95 -8.51 -8.69
N THR A 205 -16.56 -7.64 -9.61
CA THR A 205 -15.75 -8.03 -10.78
C THR A 205 -14.37 -8.55 -10.37
N LEU A 206 -13.70 -7.87 -9.42
CA LEU A 206 -12.43 -8.31 -8.85
C LEU A 206 -12.55 -9.69 -8.19
N ARG A 207 -13.60 -9.90 -7.38
CA ARG A 207 -13.89 -11.21 -6.76
C ARG A 207 -14.14 -12.30 -7.80
N ARG A 208 -14.90 -12.00 -8.86
CA ARG A 208 -15.18 -12.93 -9.96
C ARG A 208 -13.91 -13.39 -10.68
N PHE A 209 -12.93 -12.51 -10.83
CA PHE A 209 -11.63 -12.85 -11.43
C PHE A 209 -10.62 -13.43 -10.44
N GLY A 210 -10.99 -13.62 -9.17
CA GLY A 210 -10.10 -14.18 -8.16
C GLY A 210 -8.95 -13.23 -7.76
N ALA A 211 -9.16 -11.91 -7.87
CA ALA A 211 -8.17 -10.94 -7.45
C ALA A 211 -7.94 -10.99 -5.93
N PRO A 212 -6.76 -10.56 -5.43
CA PRO A 212 -6.54 -10.34 -4.01
C PRO A 212 -7.58 -9.38 -3.40
N PRO A 213 -7.84 -9.45 -2.08
CA PRO A 213 -8.86 -8.65 -1.41
C PRO A 213 -8.78 -7.16 -1.77
N ALA A 214 -9.94 -6.55 -2.05
CA ALA A 214 -10.03 -5.15 -2.43
C ALA A 214 -9.87 -4.24 -1.20
N ILE A 215 -8.87 -3.36 -1.22
CA ILE A 215 -8.62 -2.34 -0.20
C ILE A 215 -8.87 -0.98 -0.83
N LEU A 216 -9.78 -0.20 -0.27
CA LEU A 216 -10.12 1.11 -0.79
C LEU A 216 -9.17 2.18 -0.25
N GLY A 217 -8.42 2.81 -1.15
CA GLY A 217 -7.62 3.99 -0.86
C GLY A 217 -8.26 5.28 -1.40
N PHE A 218 -7.67 6.41 -1.00
CA PHE A 218 -8.02 7.79 -1.39
C PHE A 218 -9.35 8.29 -0.77
N GLY A 219 -9.26 9.39 -0.01
CA GLY A 219 -10.42 10.08 0.58
C GLY A 219 -10.95 9.48 1.88
N ILE A 220 -10.26 8.51 2.48
CA ILE A 220 -10.65 7.92 3.77
C ILE A 220 -10.09 8.76 4.91
N SER A 221 -10.92 9.62 5.51
CA SER A 221 -10.52 10.56 6.59
C SER A 221 -11.38 10.47 7.85
N LYS A 222 -12.51 9.76 7.79
CA LYS A 222 -13.47 9.65 8.91
C LYS A 222 -13.89 8.19 9.11
N PRO A 223 -14.23 7.78 10.35
CA PRO A 223 -14.76 6.43 10.60
C PRO A 223 -15.97 6.07 9.72
N GLU A 224 -16.80 7.05 9.36
CA GLU A 224 -17.95 6.88 8.48
C GLU A 224 -17.53 6.42 7.08
N HIS A 225 -16.41 6.92 6.56
CA HIS A 225 -15.88 6.50 5.25
C HIS A 225 -15.42 5.04 5.30
N VAL A 226 -14.84 4.61 6.42
CA VAL A 226 -14.45 3.21 6.64
C VAL A 226 -15.68 2.31 6.63
N ARG A 227 -16.71 2.64 7.42
CA ARG A 227 -17.97 1.87 7.46
C ARG A 227 -18.63 1.79 6.08
N ALA A 228 -18.65 2.90 5.35
CA ALA A 228 -19.22 2.96 4.01
C ALA A 228 -18.44 2.08 3.01
N ALA A 229 -17.11 2.09 3.06
CA ALA A 229 -16.26 1.25 2.21
C ALA A 229 -16.51 -0.25 2.46
N LEU A 230 -16.60 -0.66 3.72
CA LEU A 230 -16.92 -2.04 4.09
C LEU A 230 -18.32 -2.45 3.65
N ALA A 231 -19.32 -1.58 3.84
CA ALA A 231 -20.68 -1.82 3.39
C ALA A 231 -20.79 -1.95 1.86
N ALA A 232 -19.94 -1.24 1.11
CA ALA A 232 -19.87 -1.36 -0.35
C ALA A 232 -19.17 -2.65 -0.83
N GLY A 233 -18.52 -3.40 0.06
CA GLY A 233 -17.86 -4.68 -0.25
C GLY A 233 -16.33 -4.62 -0.33
N ALA A 234 -15.69 -3.53 0.10
CA ALA A 234 -14.25 -3.52 0.31
C ALA A 234 -13.89 -4.41 1.52
N PHE A 235 -12.73 -5.05 1.48
CA PHE A 235 -12.21 -5.81 2.62
C PHE A 235 -11.56 -4.91 3.68
N GLY A 236 -11.18 -3.69 3.30
CA GLY A 236 -10.55 -2.73 4.19
C GLY A 236 -10.25 -1.42 3.49
N VAL A 237 -9.52 -0.56 4.19
CA VAL A 237 -9.20 0.79 3.71
C VAL A 237 -7.74 1.15 3.97
N VAL A 238 -7.22 2.03 3.12
CA VAL A 238 -6.00 2.80 3.37
C VAL A 238 -6.36 4.24 3.71
N SER A 239 -5.80 4.77 4.80
CA SER A 239 -5.93 6.19 5.17
C SER A 239 -4.56 6.85 5.24
N GLY A 240 -4.30 7.81 4.36
CA GLY A 240 -3.03 8.55 4.29
C GLY A 240 -3.14 9.97 4.79
N SER A 241 -3.76 10.87 4.03
CA SER A 241 -3.76 12.30 4.38
C SER A 241 -4.28 12.60 5.79
N ALA A 242 -5.30 11.88 6.27
CA ALA A 242 -5.84 12.07 7.62
C ALA A 242 -4.92 11.55 8.73
N VAL A 243 -4.01 10.62 8.43
CA VAL A 243 -2.99 10.12 9.37
C VAL A 243 -1.76 11.03 9.38
N VAL A 244 -1.45 11.64 8.24
CA VAL A 244 -0.29 12.53 8.06
C VAL A 244 -0.57 13.98 8.54
N GLN A 245 -1.83 14.37 8.63
CA GLN A 245 -2.28 15.67 9.19
C GLN A 245 -2.21 15.68 10.72
#